data_AF-A0A2V6STN1-F1
#
_entry.id   AF-A0A2V6STN1-F1
#
_cell.length_a   1.000
_cell.length_b   1.000
_cell.length_c   1.000
_cell.angle_alpha   90.00
_cell.angle_beta   90.00
_cell.angle_gamma   90.00
#
_symmetry.space_group_name_H-M   'P 1'
#
loop_
_entity.id
_entity.type
_entity.pdbx_description
1 polymer ?
#
loop_
_entity_poly.entity_id
_entity_poly.type
_entity_poly.pdbx_seq_one_letter_code
_entity_poly.pdbx_strand_id
1 'polypeptide(L)' 'MMDTLTIRPASVADVPAILALIRGIAEYERLSHEVEASEALLRQHGFGPRPVFEALLAERIAERDQ' A
#
# COMPACT_ATOMS: atom_id res chain seq x y z
N MET A 1 -1.70 6.17 -25.34
CA MET A 1 -1.86 4.96 -24.53
C MET A 1 -2.79 5.28 -23.38
N MET A 2 -3.83 4.49 -23.18
CA MET A 2 -4.66 4.56 -21.97
C MET A 2 -4.07 3.53 -21.02
N ASP A 3 -3.43 4.01 -19.95
CA ASP A 3 -2.95 3.11 -18.91
C ASP A 3 -4.14 2.41 -18.26
N THR A 4 -4.18 1.08 -18.35
CA THR A 4 -5.21 0.31 -17.67
C THR A 4 -4.87 0.22 -16.19
N LEU A 5 -5.78 0.68 -15.33
CA LEU A 5 -5.67 0.56 -13.88
C LEU A 5 -6.62 -0.52 -13.38
N THR A 6 -6.15 -1.34 -12.44
CA THR A 6 -6.99 -2.27 -11.69
C THR A 6 -6.93 -1.96 -10.20
N ILE A 7 -8.05 -2.14 -9.51
CA ILE A 7 -8.12 -2.02 -8.05
C ILE A 7 -8.31 -3.42 -7.49
N ARG A 8 -7.42 -3.83 -6.59
CA ARG A 8 -7.46 -5.16 -5.96
C ARG A 8 -7.21 -5.09 -4.45
N PRO A 9 -7.70 -6.07 -3.67
CA PRO A 9 -7.24 -6.29 -2.31
C PRO A 9 -5.72 -6.41 -2.26
N ALA A 10 -5.13 -5.75 -1.27
CA ALA A 10 -3.71 -5.88 -0.98
C ALA A 10 -3.42 -7.26 -0.39
N SER A 11 -2.21 -7.74 -0.66
CA SER A 11 -1.64 -8.94 -0.06
C SER A 11 -0.48 -8.58 0.86
N VAL A 12 0.01 -9.54 1.64
CA VAL A 12 1.19 -9.36 2.49
C VAL A 12 2.46 -9.00 1.71
N ALA A 13 2.50 -9.31 0.40
CA ALA A 13 3.60 -8.93 -0.48
C ALA A 13 3.61 -7.42 -0.78
N ASP A 14 2.46 -6.75 -0.66
CA ASP A 14 2.31 -5.33 -0.97
C ASP A 14 2.65 -4.42 0.23
N VAL A 15 3.02 -4.98 1.39
CA VAL A 15 3.36 -4.21 2.61
C VAL A 15 4.39 -3.10 2.37
N PRO A 16 5.50 -3.32 1.62
CA PRO A 16 6.44 -2.25 1.33
C PRO A 16 5.80 -1.08 0.56
N ALA A 17 4.91 -1.38 -0.39
CA ALA A 17 4.18 -0.37 -1.16
C ALA A 17 3.17 0.39 -0.28
N ILE A 18 2.43 -0.31 0.58
CA ILE A 18 1.50 0.31 1.54
C ILE A 18 2.25 1.28 2.45
N LEU A 19 3.39 0.88 3.01
CA LEU A 19 4.20 1.74 3.88
C LEU A 19 4.70 2.98 3.13
N ALA A 20 5.16 2.81 1.88
CA ALA A 20 5.59 3.91 1.04
C ALA A 20 4.46 4.91 0.77
N LEU A 21 3.25 4.41 0.48
CA LEU A 21 2.07 5.25 0.26
C LEU A 21 1.63 6.00 1.52
N ILE A 22 1.61 5.35 2.69
CA ILE A 22 1.33 5.99 3.99
C ILE A 22 2.33 7.13 4.23
N ARG A 23 3.63 6.88 4.02
CA ARG A 23 4.67 7.90 4.18
C ARG A 23 4.53 9.04 3.16
N GLY A 24 4.17 8.73 1.92
CA GLY A 24 3.93 9.74 0.89
C GLY A 24 2.79 10.69 1.25
N ILE A 25 1.69 10.16 1.81
CA ILE A 25 0.59 10.99 2.33
C ILE A 25 1.08 11.87 3.48
N ALA A 26 1.77 11.28 4.46
CA ALA A 26 2.26 12.04 5.61
C ALA A 26 3.29 13.12 5.22
N GLU A 27 4.14 12.87 4.22
CA GLU A 27 5.04 13.88 3.68
C GLU A 27 4.28 15.05 3.04
N TYR A 28 3.27 14.75 2.22
CA TYR A 28 2.41 15.76 1.61
C TYR A 28 1.71 16.62 2.66
N GLU A 29 1.21 15.99 3.73
CA GLU A 29 0.52 16.67 4.83
C GLU A 29 1.45 17.30 5.89
N ARG A 30 2.77 17.18 5.73
CA ARG A 30 3.79 17.64 6.71
C ARG A 30 3.69 16.98 8.09
N LEU A 31 3.18 15.75 8.12
CA LEU A 31 2.99 14.91 9.31
C LEU A 31 3.92 13.68 9.33
N SER A 32 5.05 13.69 8.60
CA SER A 32 5.97 12.54 8.55
C SER A 32 6.48 12.09 9.92
N HIS A 33 6.56 12.99 10.89
CA HIS A 33 6.98 12.69 12.26
C HIS A 33 5.93 11.90 13.08
N GLU A 34 4.67 11.92 12.65
CA GLU A 34 3.58 11.16 13.26
C GLU A 34 3.48 9.73 12.71
N VAL A 35 4.28 9.36 11.70
CA VAL A 35 4.24 8.01 11.11
C VAL A 35 5.01 7.02 11.98
N GLU A 36 4.27 6.30 12.81
CA GLU A 36 4.79 5.16 13.60
C GLU A 36 4.77 3.83 12.83
N ALA A 37 4.10 3.79 11.67
CA ALA A 37 3.94 2.58 10.88
C ALA A 37 5.30 2.01 10.42
N SER A 38 5.45 0.69 10.54
CA SER A 38 6.58 -0.09 10.03
C SER A 38 6.08 -1.32 9.29
N GLU A 39 6.91 -1.94 8.45
CA GLU A 39 6.51 -3.16 7.74
C GLU A 39 6.10 -4.28 8.70
N ALA A 40 6.78 -4.42 9.85
CA ALA A 40 6.46 -5.42 10.84
C ALA A 40 5.06 -5.20 11.43
N LEU A 41 4.73 -3.95 11.80
CA LEU A 41 3.39 -3.60 12.30
C LEU A 41 2.32 -3.80 11.24
N LEU A 42 2.59 -3.42 9.98
CA LEU A 42 1.63 -3.60 8.89
C LEU A 42 1.38 -5.09 8.58
N ARG A 43 2.42 -5.94 8.60
CA ARG A 43 2.26 -7.40 8.47
C ARG A 43 1.40 -7.96 9.59
N GLN A 44 1.69 -7.57 10.84
CA GLN A 44 0.96 -8.05 12.00
C GLN A 44 -0.51 -7.62 12.00
N HIS A 45 -0.77 -6.33 11.75
CA HIS A 45 -2.10 -5.72 11.87
C HIS A 45 -2.96 -5.89 10.63
N GLY A 46 -2.39 -6.08 9.43
CA GLY A 46 -3.16 -6.24 8.19
C GLY A 46 -3.26 -7.69 7.72
N PHE A 47 -2.28 -8.53 8.08
CA PHE A 47 -2.14 -9.87 7.51
C PHE A 47 -1.83 -10.95 8.55
N GLY A 48 -1.91 -10.61 9.84
CA GLY A 48 -1.78 -11.55 10.94
C GLY A 48 -3.08 -12.32 11.22
N PRO A 49 -3.11 -13.16 12.27
CA PRO A 49 -4.27 -14.00 12.59
C PRO A 49 -5.52 -13.21 13.03
N ARG A 50 -5.36 -11.92 13.38
CA ARG A 50 -6.46 -11.01 13.74
C ARG A 50 -6.21 -9.64 13.06
N PRO A 51 -6.54 -9.49 11.77
CA PRO A 51 -6.34 -8.24 11.07
C PRO A 51 -7.27 -7.16 11.63
N VAL A 52 -6.76 -5.94 11.76
CA VAL A 52 -7.47 -4.75 12.24
C VAL A 52 -7.64 -3.68 11.15
N PHE A 53 -7.06 -3.90 9.97
CA PHE A 53 -7.29 -3.10 8.79
C PHE A 53 -7.24 -3.95 7.52
N GLU A 54 -7.84 -3.43 6.45
CA GLU A 54 -7.73 -3.95 5.09
C GLU A 54 -7.23 -2.82 4.17
N ALA A 55 -6.66 -3.17 3.02
CA ALA A 55 -6.20 -2.21 2.04
C ALA A 55 -6.58 -2.63 0.61
N LEU A 56 -6.91 -1.64 -0.21
CA LEU A 56 -7.06 -1.79 -1.65
C LEU A 56 -5.90 -1.05 -2.32
N LEU A 57 -5.36 -1.62 -3.40
CA LEU A 57 -4.31 -1.01 -4.19
C LEU A 57 -4.77 -0.82 -5.63
N ALA A 58 -4.49 0.36 -6.16
CA ALA A 58 -4.57 0.64 -7.58
C ALA A 58 -3.23 0.27 -8.22
N GLU A 59 -3.26 -0.68 -9.15
CA GLU A 59 -2.08 -1.16 -9.87
C GLU A 59 -2.19 -0.82 -11.35
N ARG A 60 -1.09 -0.35 -11.93
CA ARG A 60 -0.99 -0.10 -13.37
C ARG A 60 -0.67 -1.40 -14.09
N ILE A 61 -1.55 -1.79 -15.00
CA ILE A 61 -1.31 -2.89 -15.93
C ILE A 61 -0.62 -2.28 -17.14
N ALA A 62 0.68 -2.53 -17.28
CA ALA A 62 1.37 -2.23 -18.52
C ALA A 62 0.88 -3.22 -19.59
N GLU A 63 0.26 -2.71 -20.65
CA GLU A 63 0.05 -3.50 -21.87
C GLU A 63 1.44 -3.87 -22.41
N ARG A 64 1.76 -5.18 -22.43
CA ARG A 64 2.98 -5.64 -23.09
C ARG A 64 2.75 -5.45 -24.59
N ASP A 65 3.42 -4.46 -25.17
CA ASP A 65 3.55 -4.35 -26.62
C ASP A 65 4.00 -5.71 -27.19
N GLN A 66 3.30 -6.16 -28.22
CA GLN A 66 3.55 -7.40 -28.96
C GLN A 66 4.88 -7.36 -29.70
#